data_AF-A0A3D8YAQ2-F1
#
_entry.id   AF-A0A3D8YAQ2-F1
#
_cell.length_a   1.000
_cell.length_b   1.000
_cell.length_c   1.000
_cell.angle_alpha   90.00
_cell.angle_beta   90.00
_cell.angle_gamma   90.00
#
_symmetry.space_group_name_H-M   'P 1'
#
loop_
_entity.id
_entity.type
_entity.pdbx_description
1 polymer ?
#
loop_
_entity_poly.entity_id
_entity_poly.type
_entity_poly.pdbx_seq_one_letter_code
_entity_poly.pdbx_strand_id
1 'polypeptide(L)'
;MKKYVFSLIAVLSLLAFSAQSYAQGLSVESLLDKAVSLSQKGDNAGVADALKLGSSALEKEANSSGGDLKSKLLGKAGDLKSLIPLASTGKLSSGVLGKAVSAVKMLIGANRISSLLGKGESGLLGNAASLTSNLGLIKAGSSILGGSTQSSLTSLLGDATKSVSGLDKGGIAGKLAATASSKQLGSIVKLVGSAL
;
A
#
# COMPACT_ATOMS: atom_id res chain seq x y z
N MET A 1 -60.89 2.79 11.42
CA MET A 1 -59.87 3.27 10.45
C MET A 1 -58.60 3.79 11.15
N LYS A 2 -58.00 3.03 12.09
CA LYS A 2 -56.81 3.49 12.86
C LYS A 2 -55.64 2.49 12.87
N LYS A 3 -55.81 1.29 12.32
CA LYS A 3 -54.80 0.21 12.35
C LYS A 3 -53.97 0.08 11.06
N TYR A 4 -54.37 0.74 9.97
CA TYR A 4 -53.65 0.66 8.69
C TYR A 4 -52.60 1.77 8.49
N VAL A 5 -52.72 2.88 9.21
CA VAL A 5 -51.75 4.01 9.11
C VAL A 5 -50.43 3.66 9.80
N PHE A 6 -50.46 2.86 10.86
CA PHE A 6 -49.24 2.42 11.56
C PHE A 6 -48.42 1.37 10.80
N SER A 7 -49.04 0.62 9.88
CA SER A 7 -48.32 -0.37 9.06
C SER A 7 -47.55 0.29 7.91
N LEU A 8 -48.05 1.41 7.37
CA LEU A 8 -47.40 2.11 6.25
C LEU A 8 -46.11 2.83 6.67
N ILE A 9 -46.05 3.34 7.91
CA ILE A 9 -44.88 4.07 8.44
C ILE A 9 -43.73 3.11 8.82
N ALA A 10 -44.06 1.87 9.22
CA ALA A 10 -43.06 0.85 9.52
C ALA A 10 -42.33 0.35 8.25
N VAL A 11 -43.02 0.25 7.11
CA VAL A 11 -42.41 -0.20 5.85
C VAL A 11 -41.56 0.91 5.21
N LEU A 12 -41.90 2.18 5.40
CA LEU A 12 -41.11 3.30 4.85
C LEU A 12 -39.80 3.54 5.62
N SER A 13 -39.73 3.13 6.89
CA SER A 13 -38.53 3.29 7.73
C SER A 13 -37.48 2.19 7.52
N LEU A 14 -37.84 1.07 6.88
CA LEU A 14 -36.93 -0.04 6.56
C LEU A 14 -36.21 0.12 5.21
N LEU A 15 -36.59 1.10 4.39
CA LEU A 15 -35.95 1.38 3.09
C LEU A 15 -34.90 2.51 3.15
N ALA A 16 -34.77 3.20 4.28
CA ALA A 16 -33.83 4.32 4.42
C ALA A 16 -32.46 3.93 5.01
N PHE A 17 -32.25 2.66 5.38
CA PHE A 17 -31.06 2.25 6.15
C PHE A 17 -30.10 1.29 5.42
N SER A 18 -30.23 1.11 4.11
CA SER A 18 -29.31 0.29 3.30
C SER A 18 -28.49 1.09 2.29
N ALA A 19 -28.30 2.40 2.52
CA ALA A 19 -27.10 3.06 2.03
C ALA A 19 -25.93 2.71 2.97
N GLN A 20 -25.58 1.42 3.04
CA GLN A 20 -24.20 1.07 3.37
C GLN A 20 -23.37 1.71 2.26
N SER A 21 -22.81 2.89 2.54
CA SER A 21 -21.68 3.38 1.78
C SER A 21 -20.63 2.27 1.84
N TYR A 22 -20.54 1.48 0.77
CA TYR A 22 -19.33 0.77 0.41
C TYR A 22 -18.29 1.81 0.00
N ALA A 23 -17.91 2.68 0.93
CA ALA A 23 -16.61 3.29 0.95
C ALA A 23 -15.62 2.19 1.36
N GLN A 24 -15.55 1.10 0.58
CA GLN A 24 -14.32 0.35 0.50
C GLN A 24 -13.36 1.32 -0.18
N GLY A 25 -12.68 2.13 0.63
CA GLY A 25 -11.62 3.00 0.16
C GLY A 25 -10.63 2.10 -0.56
N LEU A 26 -10.66 2.13 -1.89
CA LEU A 26 -9.73 1.36 -2.71
C LEU A 26 -8.33 1.81 -2.31
N SER A 27 -7.53 0.86 -1.83
CA SER A 27 -6.17 1.13 -1.42
C SER A 27 -5.35 1.60 -2.63
N VAL A 28 -4.27 2.36 -2.39
CA VAL A 28 -3.41 2.87 -3.47
C VAL A 28 -2.96 1.73 -4.38
N GLU A 29 -2.58 0.59 -3.80
CA GLU A 29 -2.12 -0.59 -4.52
C GLU A 29 -3.20 -1.16 -5.45
N SER A 30 -4.46 -1.23 -4.97
CA SER A 30 -5.58 -1.75 -5.77
C SER A 30 -5.91 -0.86 -6.98
N LEU A 31 -5.80 0.47 -6.83
CA LEU A 31 -6.00 1.43 -7.92
C LEU A 31 -4.90 1.32 -8.97
N LEU A 32 -3.66 1.12 -8.53
CA LEU A 32 -2.52 0.97 -9.42
C LEU A 32 -2.50 -0.39 -10.12
N ASP A 33 -2.91 -1.47 -9.45
CA ASP A 33 -3.12 -2.77 -10.08
C ASP A 33 -4.24 -2.73 -11.12
N LYS A 34 -5.31 -1.98 -10.83
CA LYS A 34 -6.36 -1.70 -11.81
C LYS A 34 -5.79 -0.97 -13.03
N ALA A 35 -4.93 0.04 -12.85
CA ALA A 35 -4.28 0.73 -13.96
C ALA A 35 -3.47 -0.24 -14.84
N VAL A 36 -2.68 -1.14 -14.23
CA VAL A 36 -1.92 -2.15 -14.99
C VAL A 36 -2.85 -3.10 -15.75
N SER A 37 -3.92 -3.57 -15.11
CA SER A 37 -4.90 -4.45 -15.76
C SER A 37 -5.61 -3.79 -16.95
N LEU A 38 -5.98 -2.51 -16.82
CA LEU A 38 -6.60 -1.74 -17.90
C LEU A 38 -5.62 -1.47 -19.05
N SER A 39 -4.35 -1.23 -18.74
CA SER A 39 -3.28 -1.08 -19.73
C SER A 39 -3.09 -2.34 -20.56
N GLN A 40 -3.19 -3.53 -19.93
CA GLN A 40 -3.13 -4.81 -20.64
C GLN A 40 -4.34 -5.03 -21.56
N LYS A 41 -5.48 -4.41 -21.26
CA LYS A 41 -6.70 -4.45 -22.08
C LYS A 41 -6.75 -3.35 -23.14
N GLY A 42 -5.77 -2.45 -23.18
CA GLY A 42 -5.76 -1.29 -24.08
C GLY A 42 -6.74 -0.18 -23.70
N ASP A 43 -7.30 -0.19 -22.48
CA ASP A 43 -8.23 0.83 -22.00
C ASP A 43 -7.48 2.07 -21.48
N ASN A 44 -7.06 2.90 -22.42
CA ASN A 44 -6.27 4.11 -22.17
C ASN A 44 -6.97 5.12 -21.24
N ALA A 45 -8.28 5.30 -21.40
CA ALA A 45 -9.08 6.21 -20.56
C ALA A 45 -9.17 5.67 -19.13
N GLY A 46 -9.46 4.38 -18.99
CA GLY A 46 -9.49 3.72 -17.69
C GLY A 46 -8.13 3.73 -16.97
N VAL A 47 -7.01 3.60 -17.70
CA VAL A 47 -5.66 3.75 -17.14
C VAL A 47 -5.45 5.17 -16.60
N ALA A 48 -5.80 6.20 -17.38
CA ALA A 48 -5.65 7.60 -16.97
C ALA A 48 -6.47 7.90 -15.70
N ASP A 49 -7.71 7.42 -15.62
CA ASP A 49 -8.57 7.58 -14.45
C ASP A 49 -8.01 6.84 -13.21
N ALA A 50 -7.55 5.60 -13.40
CA ALA A 50 -6.94 4.82 -12.32
C ALA A 50 -5.65 5.49 -11.81
N LEU A 51 -4.82 6.06 -12.69
CA LEU A 51 -3.63 6.83 -12.31
C LEU A 51 -3.98 8.12 -11.57
N LYS A 52 -5.03 8.82 -11.98
CA LYS A 52 -5.52 10.04 -11.29
C LYS A 52 -5.98 9.71 -9.87
N LEU A 53 -6.78 8.67 -9.71
CA LEU A 53 -7.23 8.22 -8.39
C LEU A 53 -6.08 7.68 -7.54
N GLY A 54 -5.21 6.84 -8.12
CA GLY A 54 -4.07 6.24 -7.45
C GLY A 54 -3.05 7.27 -6.97
N SER A 55 -2.72 8.27 -7.79
CA SER A 55 -1.81 9.35 -7.41
C SER A 55 -2.40 10.22 -6.29
N SER A 56 -3.70 10.55 -6.35
CA SER A 56 -4.36 11.30 -5.26
C SER A 56 -4.42 10.49 -3.96
N ALA A 57 -4.71 9.20 -4.04
CA ALA A 57 -4.70 8.30 -2.88
C ALA A 57 -3.29 8.19 -2.28
N LEU A 58 -2.26 8.11 -3.12
CA LEU A 58 -0.86 8.11 -2.70
C LEU A 58 -0.47 9.42 -1.99
N GLU A 59 -0.94 10.57 -2.47
CA GLU A 59 -0.73 11.86 -1.78
C GLU A 59 -1.38 11.88 -0.41
N LYS A 60 -2.61 11.36 -0.29
CA LYS A 60 -3.30 11.27 1.00
C LYS A 60 -2.54 10.36 1.96
N GLU A 61 -2.08 9.21 1.48
CA GLU A 61 -1.30 8.28 2.30
C GLU A 61 0.04 8.90 2.74
N ALA A 62 0.76 9.55 1.82
CA ALA A 62 2.01 10.24 2.14
C ALA A 62 1.82 11.36 3.17
N ASN A 63 0.71 12.11 3.05
CA ASN A 63 0.41 13.20 4.00
C ASN A 63 -0.07 12.71 5.36
N SER A 64 -0.64 11.50 5.41
CA SER A 64 -1.11 10.88 6.65
C SER A 64 -0.03 10.04 7.33
N SER A 65 1.11 9.79 6.67
CA SER A 65 2.20 9.03 7.26
C SER A 65 3.09 9.88 8.15
N GLY A 66 3.52 9.30 9.27
CA GLY A 66 4.59 9.84 10.11
C GLY A 66 5.97 9.30 9.74
N GLY A 67 6.11 8.65 8.58
CA GLY A 67 7.33 7.96 8.17
C GLY A 67 8.31 8.84 7.38
N ASP A 68 9.59 8.48 7.40
CA ASP A 68 10.69 9.25 6.80
C ASP A 68 10.64 9.31 5.25
N LEU A 69 9.74 8.52 4.64
CA LEU A 69 9.63 8.37 3.18
C LEU A 69 8.53 9.24 2.56
N LYS A 70 7.90 10.14 3.32
CA LYS A 70 6.84 11.03 2.84
C LYS A 70 7.21 11.77 1.55
N SER A 71 8.38 12.42 1.50
CA SER A 71 8.81 13.18 0.33
C SER A 71 8.97 12.31 -0.92
N LYS A 72 9.46 11.07 -0.75
CA LYS A 72 9.59 10.09 -1.84
C LYS A 72 8.24 9.60 -2.34
N LEU A 73 7.28 9.37 -1.44
CA LEU A 73 5.91 9.03 -1.83
C LEU A 73 5.24 10.16 -2.61
N LEU A 74 5.39 11.41 -2.17
CA LEU A 74 4.89 12.59 -2.90
C LEU A 74 5.56 12.72 -4.27
N GLY A 75 6.88 12.47 -4.35
CA GLY A 75 7.61 12.41 -5.62
C GLY A 75 7.01 11.37 -6.57
N LYS A 76 6.74 10.15 -6.08
CA LYS A 76 6.08 9.12 -6.89
C LYS A 76 4.64 9.43 -7.26
N ALA A 77 3.90 10.17 -6.44
CA ALA A 77 2.60 10.67 -6.85
C ALA A 77 2.71 11.64 -8.03
N GLY A 78 3.72 12.51 -8.02
CA GLY A 78 4.08 13.36 -9.15
C GLY A 78 4.44 12.56 -10.40
N ASP A 79 5.30 11.54 -10.25
CA ASP A 79 5.67 10.64 -11.35
C ASP A 79 4.43 9.99 -11.96
N LEU A 80 3.51 9.43 -11.14
CA LEU A 80 2.27 8.85 -11.63
C LEU A 80 1.38 9.86 -12.37
N LYS A 81 1.28 11.10 -11.88
CA LYS A 81 0.52 12.16 -12.56
C LYS A 81 1.12 12.50 -13.93
N SER A 82 2.44 12.46 -14.06
CA SER A 82 3.12 12.70 -15.33
C SER A 82 2.82 11.62 -16.40
N LEU A 83 2.39 10.43 -15.97
CA LEU A 83 1.98 9.35 -16.88
C LEU A 83 0.54 9.53 -17.40
N ILE A 84 -0.29 10.37 -16.77
CA ILE A 84 -1.70 10.54 -17.14
C ILE A 84 -1.84 11.02 -18.60
N PRO A 85 -1.14 12.06 -19.08
CA PRO A 85 -1.25 12.49 -20.48
C PRO A 85 -0.81 11.40 -21.47
N LEU A 86 0.19 10.60 -21.10
CA LEU A 86 0.66 9.47 -21.92
C LEU A 86 -0.38 8.35 -21.96
N ALA A 87 -1.04 8.07 -20.84
CA ALA A 87 -2.14 7.12 -20.77
C ALA A 87 -3.30 7.58 -21.65
N SER A 88 -3.75 8.83 -21.50
CA SER A 88 -4.86 9.40 -22.27
C SER A 88 -4.60 9.41 -23.78
N THR A 89 -3.34 9.56 -24.20
CA THR A 89 -2.95 9.53 -25.62
C THR A 89 -2.58 8.14 -26.13
N GLY A 90 -2.69 7.10 -25.30
CA GLY A 90 -2.34 5.72 -25.65
C GLY A 90 -0.85 5.48 -25.89
N LYS A 91 0.01 6.42 -25.46
CA LYS A 91 1.47 6.36 -25.60
C LYS A 91 2.16 5.75 -24.39
N LEU A 92 1.43 5.51 -23.29
CA LEU A 92 1.98 4.89 -22.09
C LEU A 92 2.23 3.40 -22.32
N SER A 93 3.49 2.99 -22.26
CA SER A 93 3.86 1.58 -22.29
C SER A 93 3.51 0.88 -20.97
N SER A 94 2.90 -0.31 -21.05
CA SER A 94 2.63 -1.17 -19.89
C SER A 94 3.90 -1.49 -19.07
N GLY A 95 5.08 -1.53 -19.69
CA GLY A 95 6.35 -1.74 -19.00
C GLY A 95 6.76 -0.54 -18.12
N VAL A 96 6.53 0.68 -18.61
CA VAL A 96 6.78 1.91 -17.83
C VAL A 96 5.79 2.02 -16.67
N LEU A 97 4.51 1.78 -16.94
CA LEU A 97 3.47 1.74 -15.91
C LEU A 97 3.79 0.70 -14.83
N GLY A 98 4.10 -0.54 -15.23
CA GLY A 98 4.43 -1.62 -14.30
C GLY A 98 5.60 -1.27 -13.39
N LYS A 99 6.66 -0.65 -13.93
CA LYS A 99 7.81 -0.19 -13.12
C LYS A 99 7.42 0.90 -12.12
N ALA A 100 6.61 1.87 -12.53
CA ALA A 100 6.13 2.93 -11.65
C ALA A 100 5.26 2.37 -10.52
N VAL A 101 4.35 1.45 -10.84
CA VAL A 101 3.49 0.77 -9.85
C VAL A 101 4.32 -0.05 -8.86
N SER A 102 5.30 -0.82 -9.35
CA SER A 102 6.23 -1.57 -8.50
C SER A 102 7.02 -0.67 -7.54
N ALA A 103 7.52 0.48 -8.03
CA ALA A 103 8.23 1.44 -7.18
C ALA A 103 7.33 2.00 -6.07
N VAL A 104 6.08 2.33 -6.41
CA VAL A 104 5.11 2.84 -5.43
C VAL A 104 4.78 1.79 -4.38
N LYS A 105 4.50 0.53 -4.77
CA LYS A 105 4.25 -0.56 -3.81
C LYS A 105 5.42 -0.74 -2.84
N MET A 106 6.64 -0.68 -3.35
CA MET A 106 7.85 -0.80 -2.53
C MET A 106 7.97 0.34 -1.51
N LEU A 107 7.75 1.58 -1.95
CA LEU A 107 7.77 2.75 -1.06
C LEU A 107 6.63 2.76 -0.05
N ILE A 108 5.42 2.36 -0.43
CA ILE A 108 4.29 2.27 0.50
C ILE A 108 4.58 1.25 1.60
N GLY A 109 5.01 0.05 1.22
CA GLY A 109 5.37 -1.00 2.18
C GLY A 109 6.47 -0.53 3.13
N ALA A 110 7.52 0.11 2.60
CA ALA A 110 8.60 0.66 3.42
C ALA A 110 8.13 1.81 4.33
N ASN A 111 7.27 2.70 3.86
CA ASN A 111 6.75 3.82 4.65
C ASN A 111 5.84 3.37 5.79
N ARG A 112 4.98 2.37 5.54
CA ARG A 112 4.14 1.75 6.57
C ARG A 112 5.00 1.02 7.62
N ILE A 113 6.05 0.31 7.19
CA ILE A 113 7.04 -0.28 8.11
C ILE A 113 7.76 0.81 8.92
N SER A 114 8.24 1.88 8.28
CA SER A 114 8.88 3.03 8.95
C SER A 114 7.96 3.64 10.01
N SER A 115 6.68 3.80 9.71
CA SER A 115 5.68 4.32 10.65
C SER A 115 5.44 3.38 11.84
N LEU A 116 5.52 2.06 11.65
CA LEU A 116 5.44 1.09 12.75
C LEU A 116 6.72 1.09 13.59
N LEU A 117 7.89 1.17 12.96
CA LEU A 117 9.18 1.29 13.65
C LEU A 117 9.27 2.57 14.50
N GLY A 118 8.74 3.68 14.00
CA GLY A 118 8.68 4.95 14.73
C GLY A 118 7.87 4.88 16.03
N LYS A 119 7.01 3.87 16.19
CA LYS A 119 6.25 3.58 17.42
C LYS A 119 7.00 2.63 18.38
N GLY A 120 8.23 2.23 18.05
CA GLY A 120 9.05 1.33 18.84
C GLY A 120 8.46 -0.07 18.98
N GLU A 121 8.69 -0.70 20.13
CA GLU A 121 8.23 -2.07 20.42
C GLU A 121 6.70 -2.23 20.23
N SER A 122 5.93 -1.23 20.67
CA SER A 122 4.46 -1.23 20.56
C SER A 122 3.94 -1.15 19.13
N GLY A 123 4.75 -0.66 18.18
CA GLY A 123 4.42 -0.69 16.76
C GLY A 123 4.71 -2.02 16.09
N LEU A 124 5.53 -2.86 16.69
CA LEU A 124 5.91 -4.17 16.13
C LEU A 124 5.09 -5.30 16.73
N LEU A 125 4.96 -5.33 18.06
CA LEU A 125 4.17 -6.35 18.75
C LEU A 125 2.69 -6.26 18.33
N GLY A 126 2.08 -7.42 18.05
CA GLY A 126 0.70 -7.51 17.57
C GLY A 126 0.46 -7.02 16.13
N ASN A 127 1.51 -6.60 15.41
CA ASN A 127 1.42 -6.07 14.04
C ASN A 127 2.09 -7.00 13.00
N ALA A 128 2.32 -8.27 13.33
CA ALA A 128 3.04 -9.21 12.47
C ALA A 128 2.37 -9.40 11.10
N ALA A 129 1.03 -9.48 11.06
CA ALA A 129 0.27 -9.59 9.81
C ALA A 129 0.45 -8.35 8.91
N SER A 130 0.34 -7.15 9.49
CA SER A 130 0.55 -5.88 8.80
C SER A 130 1.98 -5.78 8.27
N LEU A 131 2.99 -6.14 9.08
CA LEU A 131 4.39 -6.17 8.67
C LEU A 131 4.63 -7.16 7.54
N THR A 132 4.07 -8.35 7.62
CA THR A 132 4.17 -9.38 6.57
C THR A 132 3.54 -8.89 5.25
N SER A 133 2.37 -8.27 5.32
CA SER A 133 1.71 -7.67 4.15
C SER A 133 2.59 -6.59 3.51
N ASN A 134 3.15 -5.68 4.31
CA ASN A 134 4.04 -4.62 3.83
C ASN A 134 5.35 -5.16 3.24
N LEU A 135 5.94 -6.21 3.83
CA LEU A 135 7.08 -6.92 3.25
C LEU A 135 6.71 -7.58 1.92
N GLY A 136 5.49 -8.08 1.79
CA GLY A 136 4.92 -8.59 0.53
C GLY A 136 4.85 -7.51 -0.56
N LEU A 137 4.42 -6.29 -0.20
CA LEU A 137 4.43 -5.15 -1.13
C LEU A 137 5.84 -4.80 -1.59
N ILE A 138 6.82 -4.81 -0.67
CA ILE A 138 8.22 -4.55 -1.01
C ILE A 138 8.76 -5.65 -1.96
N LYS A 139 8.44 -6.92 -1.66
CA LYS A 139 8.82 -8.05 -2.51
C LYS A 139 8.20 -7.98 -3.90
N ALA A 140 6.94 -7.55 -4.01
CA ALA A 140 6.28 -7.39 -5.30
C ALA A 140 6.93 -6.30 -6.16
N GLY A 141 7.50 -5.27 -5.53
CA GLY A 141 8.20 -4.18 -6.21
C GLY A 141 9.67 -4.43 -6.49
N SER A 142 10.32 -5.41 -5.84
CA SER A 142 11.79 -5.52 -5.81
C SER A 142 12.44 -5.85 -7.15
N SER A 143 11.70 -6.40 -8.10
CA SER A 143 12.19 -6.79 -9.43
C SER A 143 12.63 -5.60 -10.30
N ILE A 144 12.26 -4.38 -9.93
CA ILE A 144 12.72 -3.17 -10.62
C ILE A 144 14.12 -2.74 -10.19
N LEU A 145 14.63 -3.31 -9.10
CA LEU A 145 15.96 -3.03 -8.59
C LEU A 145 17.01 -3.79 -9.38
N GLY A 146 18.20 -3.20 -9.55
CA GLY A 146 19.32 -3.90 -10.17
C GLY A 146 19.71 -5.16 -9.39
N GLY A 147 20.32 -6.15 -10.07
CA GLY A 147 20.53 -7.50 -9.53
C GLY A 147 21.25 -7.57 -8.17
N SER A 148 22.23 -6.71 -7.92
CA SER A 148 22.92 -6.65 -6.62
C SER A 148 22.00 -6.15 -5.49
N THR A 149 21.29 -5.05 -5.73
CA THR A 149 20.37 -4.44 -4.74
C THR A 149 19.15 -5.34 -4.50
N GLN A 150 18.61 -5.94 -5.56
CA GLN A 150 17.52 -6.90 -5.45
C GLN A 150 17.90 -8.12 -4.61
N SER A 151 19.12 -8.66 -4.77
CA SER A 151 19.61 -9.79 -3.99
C SER A 151 19.73 -9.44 -2.51
N SER A 152 20.36 -8.32 -2.18
CA SER A 152 20.46 -7.83 -0.79
C SER A 152 19.09 -7.60 -0.17
N LEU A 153 18.16 -6.96 -0.90
CA LEU A 153 16.81 -6.75 -0.43
C LEU A 153 16.08 -8.09 -0.20
N THR A 154 16.23 -9.05 -1.11
CA THR A 154 15.57 -10.37 -1.00
C THR A 154 16.07 -11.14 0.22
N SER A 155 17.37 -11.11 0.51
CA SER A 155 17.93 -11.71 1.73
C SER A 155 17.35 -11.04 2.98
N LEU A 156 17.35 -9.70 3.03
CA LEU A 156 16.80 -8.94 4.15
C LEU A 156 15.30 -9.23 4.34
N LEU A 157 14.52 -9.30 3.26
CA LEU A 157 13.10 -9.65 3.30
C LEU A 157 12.87 -11.04 3.90
N GLY A 158 13.71 -12.02 3.52
CA GLY A 158 13.64 -13.37 4.06
C GLY A 158 13.89 -13.41 5.57
N ASP A 159 14.92 -12.70 6.03
CA ASP A 159 15.25 -12.63 7.45
C ASP A 159 14.22 -11.84 8.25
N ALA A 160 13.76 -10.69 7.72
CA ALA A 160 12.69 -9.89 8.31
C ALA A 160 11.40 -10.70 8.46
N THR A 161 11.01 -11.47 7.44
CA THR A 161 9.80 -12.30 7.49
C THR A 161 9.88 -13.34 8.61
N LYS A 162 11.05 -13.96 8.81
CA LYS A 162 11.28 -14.92 9.91
C LYS A 162 11.23 -14.26 11.29
N SER A 163 11.80 -13.06 11.43
CA SER A 163 11.76 -12.35 12.72
C SER A 163 10.36 -11.83 13.03
N VAL A 164 9.64 -11.33 12.03
CA VAL A 164 8.27 -10.81 12.16
C VAL A 164 7.30 -11.91 12.60
N SER A 165 7.45 -13.15 12.12
CA SER A 165 6.62 -14.28 12.59
C SER A 165 6.90 -14.67 14.05
N GLY A 166 8.02 -14.22 14.62
CA GLY A 166 8.32 -14.37 16.04
C GLY A 166 7.62 -13.36 16.96
N LEU A 167 7.06 -12.26 16.41
CA LEU A 167 6.45 -11.19 17.20
C LEU A 167 5.17 -11.64 17.93
N ASP A 168 4.47 -12.63 17.39
CA ASP A 168 3.23 -13.15 17.98
C ASP A 168 3.48 -14.08 19.17
N LYS A 169 4.73 -14.47 19.43
CA LYS A 169 5.07 -15.44 20.49
C LYS A 169 4.93 -14.89 21.92
N GLY A 170 4.65 -13.59 22.08
CA GLY A 170 4.44 -12.95 23.38
C GLY A 170 5.68 -12.97 24.30
N GLY A 171 5.60 -12.26 25.43
CA GLY A 171 6.63 -12.28 26.47
C GLY A 171 8.05 -11.92 25.99
N ILE A 172 9.05 -12.56 26.59
CA ILE A 172 10.49 -12.31 26.28
C ILE A 172 10.83 -12.69 24.84
N ALA A 173 10.24 -13.77 24.32
CA ALA A 173 10.46 -14.21 22.94
C ALA A 173 9.96 -13.18 21.92
N GLY A 174 8.77 -12.61 22.14
CA GLY A 174 8.23 -11.53 21.31
C GLY A 174 9.08 -10.26 21.36
N LYS A 175 9.58 -9.87 22.55
CA LYS A 175 10.49 -8.73 22.69
C LYS A 175 11.82 -8.92 21.93
N LEU A 176 12.41 -10.11 22.01
CA LEU A 176 13.63 -10.41 21.26
C LEU A 176 13.38 -10.38 19.75
N ALA A 177 12.24 -10.92 19.31
CA ALA A 177 11.80 -10.83 17.92
C ALA A 177 11.55 -9.38 17.48
N ALA A 178 11.04 -8.51 18.37
CA ALA A 178 10.86 -7.08 18.10
C ALA A 178 12.19 -6.37 17.86
N THR A 179 13.20 -6.64 18.69
CA THR A 179 14.56 -6.09 18.50
C THR A 179 15.19 -6.54 17.17
N ALA A 180 15.12 -7.85 16.87
CA ALA A 180 15.64 -8.39 15.62
C ALA A 180 14.91 -7.82 14.40
N SER A 181 13.57 -7.81 14.45
CA SER A 181 12.71 -7.23 13.41
C SER A 181 13.02 -5.75 13.21
N SER A 182 13.17 -4.97 14.28
CA SER A 182 13.47 -3.54 14.18
C SER A 182 14.73 -3.25 13.37
N LYS A 183 15.79 -4.03 13.58
CA LYS A 183 17.06 -3.88 12.83
C LYS A 183 16.90 -4.23 11.35
N GLN A 184 16.25 -5.35 11.05
CA GLN A 184 16.07 -5.83 9.68
C GLN A 184 15.12 -4.94 8.89
N LEU A 185 13.97 -4.61 9.49
CA LEU A 185 12.98 -3.70 8.92
C LEU A 185 13.56 -2.30 8.69
N GLY A 186 14.32 -1.76 9.65
CA GLY A 186 15.00 -0.48 9.47
C GLY A 186 16.02 -0.51 8.32
N SER A 187 16.71 -1.63 8.12
CA SER A 187 17.64 -1.81 7.00
C SER A 187 16.90 -1.88 5.67
N ILE A 188 15.76 -2.56 5.60
CA ILE A 188 14.89 -2.61 4.42
C ILE A 188 14.39 -1.21 4.07
N VAL A 189 13.87 -0.46 5.05
CA VAL A 189 13.37 0.91 4.85
C VAL A 189 14.47 1.81 4.28
N LYS A 190 15.68 1.76 4.84
CA LYS A 190 16.83 2.53 4.34
C LYS A 190 17.23 2.12 2.93
N LEU A 191 17.26 0.82 2.63
CA LEU A 191 17.63 0.31 1.31
C LEU A 191 16.61 0.75 0.25
N VAL A 192 15.32 0.54 0.52
CA VAL A 192 14.23 0.98 -0.36
C VAL A 192 14.25 2.50 -0.55
N GLY A 193 14.41 3.25 0.55
CA GLY A 193 14.53 4.70 0.51
C GLY A 193 15.72 5.18 -0.30
N SER A 194 16.85 4.49 -0.28
CA SER A 194 18.05 4.89 -1.04
C SER A 194 17.98 4.48 -2.51
N ALA A 195 17.28 3.39 -2.82
CA ALA A 195 17.23 2.82 -4.17
C ALA A 195 16.18 3.47 -5.10
N LEU A 196 15.24 4.25 -4.54
CA LEU A 196 14.13 4.90 -5.26
C LEU A 196 14.09 6.40 -5.06
#